data_AF-A0AB74CYG9-F1
#
_entry.id   AF-A0AB74CYG9-F1
#
_cell.length_a   1.000
_cell.length_b   1.000
_cell.length_c   1.000
_cell.angle_alpha   90.00
_cell.angle_beta   90.00
_cell.angle_gamma   90.00
#
_symmetry.space_group_name_H-M   'P 1'
#
loop_
_entity.id
_entity.type
_entity.pdbx_description
1 polymer ?
#
loop_
_entity_poly.entity_id
_entity_poly.type
_entity_poly.pdbx_seq_one_letter_code
_entity_poly.pdbx_strand_id
1 'polypeptide(L)' 'MELTQGYLCDIDAWGPIHKSLEKAVSKARYACERCGKPGKFRKIYWRHVYCDGCIYPFNYDVST' A
#
# COMPACT_ATOMS: atom_id res chain seq x y z
N MET A 1 -7.53 31.93 -23.86
CA MET A 1 -7.86 30.74 -23.04
C MET A 1 -6.60 30.43 -22.26
N GLU A 2 -6.45 31.02 -21.08
CA GLU A 2 -5.25 30.84 -20.26
C GLU A 2 -5.37 29.52 -19.50
N LEU A 3 -4.33 28.70 -19.61
CA LEU A 3 -4.18 27.45 -18.86
C LEU A 3 -3.89 27.82 -17.41
N THR A 4 -4.92 27.92 -16.58
CA THR A 4 -4.77 28.02 -15.13
C THR A 4 -4.05 26.75 -14.64
N GLN A 5 -2.93 26.95 -13.95
CA GLN A 5 -2.06 25.92 -13.40
C GLN A 5 -2.86 24.73 -12.86
N GLY A 6 -2.61 23.54 -13.43
CA GLY A 6 -3.32 22.29 -13.17
C GLY A 6 -3.06 21.70 -11.78
N TYR A 7 -3.34 22.46 -10.72
CA TYR A 7 -3.42 21.93 -9.37
C TYR A 7 -4.86 21.50 -9.09
N LEU A 8 -5.07 20.19 -8.94
CA LEU A 8 -6.36 19.61 -8.56
C LEU A 8 -6.80 20.02 -7.14
N CYS A 9 -5.90 20.56 -6.33
CA CYS A 9 -6.14 20.98 -4.96
C CYS A 9 -5.37 22.27 -4.65
N ASP A 10 -5.96 23.16 -3.84
CA ASP A 10 -5.31 24.38 -3.37
C ASP A 10 -4.00 24.09 -2.62
N ILE A 11 -3.07 25.05 -2.62
CA ILE A 11 -1.77 24.91 -1.93
C ILE A 11 -1.93 24.61 -0.42
N ASP A 12 -3.02 25.07 0.18
CA ASP A 12 -3.34 24.81 1.59
C ASP A 12 -3.74 23.35 1.84
N ALA A 13 -4.21 22.63 0.81
CA ALA A 13 -4.54 21.21 0.88
C ALA A 13 -3.29 20.30 0.88
N TRP A 14 -2.13 20.82 0.48
CA TRP A 14 -0.89 20.04 0.35
C TRP A 14 -0.43 19.47 1.71
N GLY A 15 -0.41 20.28 2.77
CA GLY A 15 -0.01 19.83 4.11
C GLY A 15 -0.83 18.62 4.61
N PRO A 16 -2.17 18.71 4.63
CA PRO A 16 -3.06 17.59 4.96
C PRO A 16 -2.89 16.36 4.08
N ILE A 17 -2.70 16.54 2.77
CA ILE A 17 -2.46 15.43 1.82
C ILE A 17 -1.15 14.71 2.18
N HIS A 18 -0.05 15.46 2.38
CA HIS A 18 1.24 14.89 2.74
C HIS A 18 1.18 14.10 4.05
N LYS A 19 0.53 14.68 5.08
CA LYS A 19 0.33 14.00 6.37
C LYS A 19 -0.48 12.71 6.24
N SER A 20 -1.47 12.69 5.35
CA SER A 20 -2.26 11.49 5.07
C SER A 20 -1.45 10.42 4.33
N LEU A 21 -0.63 10.85 3.37
CA LEU A 21 0.32 10.01 2.65
C LEU A 21 1.33 9.36 3.60
N GLU A 22 1.99 10.13 4.47
CA GLU A 22 2.95 9.61 5.44
C GLU A 22 2.32 8.57 6.36
N LYS A 23 1.10 8.83 6.85
CA LYS A 23 0.35 7.86 7.66
C LYS A 23 0.02 6.59 6.87
N ALA A 24 -0.41 6.73 5.62
CA ALA A 24 -0.71 5.59 4.76
C ALA A 24 0.54 4.74 4.50
N VAL A 25 1.66 5.37 4.16
CA VAL A 25 2.96 4.70 3.93
C VAL A 25 3.45 4.02 5.20
N SER A 26 3.38 4.69 6.35
CA SER A 26 3.76 4.11 7.64
C SER A 26 2.92 2.87 7.97
N LYS A 27 1.59 2.95 7.80
CA LYS A 27 0.68 1.84 8.07
C LYS A 27 0.81 0.70 7.06
N ALA A 28 1.08 1.00 5.79
CA ALA A 28 1.26 0.00 4.74
C ALA A 28 2.42 -0.96 5.06
N ARG A 29 3.48 -0.48 5.75
CA ARG A 29 4.61 -1.32 6.18
C ARG A 29 4.24 -2.44 7.17
N TYR A 30 3.07 -2.35 7.80
CA TYR A 30 2.60 -3.29 8.81
C TYR A 30 1.30 -3.99 8.43
N ALA A 31 0.68 -3.61 7.31
CA ALA A 31 -0.55 -4.21 6.82
C ALA A 31 -0.26 -5.08 5.60
N CYS A 32 -0.82 -6.28 5.59
CA CYS A 32 -0.77 -7.17 4.44
C CYS A 32 -1.46 -6.50 3.26
N GLU A 33 -0.72 -6.29 2.17
CA GLU A 33 -1.23 -5.63 0.96
C GLU A 33 -2.33 -6.43 0.27
N ARG A 34 -2.47 -7.72 0.60
CA ARG A 34 -3.52 -8.60 0.04
C ARG A 34 -4.81 -8.65 0.85
N CYS A 35 -4.74 -8.63 2.19
CA CYS A 35 -5.92 -8.88 3.04
C CYS A 35 -6.11 -7.88 4.18
N GLY A 36 -5.26 -6.86 4.29
CA GLY A 36 -5.35 -5.80 5.30
C GLY A 36 -5.00 -6.21 6.74
N LYS A 37 -4.86 -7.52 7.03
CA LYS A 37 -4.40 -8.03 8.34
C LYS A 37 -2.94 -7.64 8.61
N PRO A 38 -2.44 -7.70 9.85
CA PRO A 38 -1.03 -7.46 10.13
C PRO A 38 -0.10 -8.31 9.24
N GLY A 39 0.86 -7.66 8.59
CA GLY A 39 1.82 -8.25 7.67
C GLY A 39 3.26 -7.90 8.02
N LYS A 40 4.22 -8.57 7.37
CA LYS A 40 5.65 -8.29 7.53
C LYS A 40 6.22 -7.94 6.17
N PHE A 41 7.16 -6.99 6.14
CA PHE A 41 7.90 -6.65 4.94
C PHE A 41 8.81 -7.83 4.54
N ARG A 42 8.70 -8.28 3.29
CA ARG A 42 9.44 -9.45 2.80
C ARG A 42 10.27 -9.07 1.59
N LYS A 43 11.60 -9.17 1.73
CA LYS A 43 12.54 -8.88 0.65
C LYS A 43 12.39 -9.83 -0.55
N ILE A 44 12.05 -11.10 -0.30
CA ILE A 44 11.91 -12.15 -1.33
C ILE A 44 10.67 -11.95 -2.22
N TYR A 45 9.60 -11.33 -1.70
CA TYR A 45 8.37 -11.07 -2.45
C TYR A 45 8.35 -9.63 -2.94
N TRP A 46 9.33 -9.26 -3.76
CA TRP A 46 9.38 -7.96 -4.45
C TRP A 46 9.27 -6.75 -3.50
N ARG A 47 9.70 -6.91 -2.24
CA ARG A 47 9.63 -5.88 -1.20
C ARG A 47 8.19 -5.46 -0.84
N HIS A 48 7.25 -6.41 -0.88
CA HIS A 48 5.89 -6.21 -0.39
C HIS A 48 5.72 -6.65 1.07
N VAL A 49 4.63 -6.17 1.68
CA VAL A 49 4.19 -6.54 3.02
C VAL A 49 3.08 -7.57 2.92
N TYR A 50 3.35 -8.78 3.40
CA TYR A 50 2.38 -9.87 3.40
C TYR A 50 2.35 -10.63 4.72
N CYS A 51 1.16 -11.07 5.13
CA CYS A 51 0.99 -12.01 6.23
C CYS A 51 1.36 -13.44 5.78
N ASP A 52 1.65 -14.32 6.73
CA ASP A 52 2.07 -15.71 6.45
C ASP A 52 1.03 -16.48 5.61
N GLY A 53 -0.26 -16.27 5.86
CA GLY A 53 -1.32 -16.92 5.08
C GLY A 53 -1.50 -16.38 3.65
N CYS A 54 -1.04 -15.16 3.36
CA CYS A 54 -1.12 -14.59 2.01
C CYS A 54 0.11 -14.88 1.15
N ILE A 55 1.26 -15.18 1.77
CA ILE A 55 2.47 -15.65 1.08
C ILE A 55 2.51 -17.15 0.89
N TYR A 56 1.71 -17.90 1.66
CA TYR A 56 1.61 -19.34 1.49
C TYR A 56 1.28 -19.57 0.02
N PRO A 57 2.08 -20.36 -0.72
CA PRO A 57 1.76 -20.64 -2.11
C PRO A 57 0.30 -21.08 -2.13
N PHE A 58 -0.50 -20.54 -3.06
CA PHE A 58 -1.72 -21.25 -3.41
C PHE A 58 -1.25 -22.67 -3.70
N ASN A 59 -1.68 -23.63 -2.88
CA ASN A 59 -1.62 -25.03 -3.24
C ASN A 59 -2.45 -25.13 -4.53
N TYR A 60 -1.84 -24.85 -5.67
CA TYR A 60 -2.16 -25.64 -6.83
C TYR A 60 -1.72 -27.05 -6.42
N ASP A 61 -2.69 -27.95 -6.45
CA ASP A 61 -2.61 -29.38 -6.19
C ASP A 61 -2.91 -29.76 -4.71
N VAL A 62 -3.80 -30.71 -4.41
CA VAL A 62 -4.02 -31.97 -5.10
C VAL A 62 -5.50 -32.38 -4.96
N SER A 63 -6.19 -32.58 -6.08
CA SER A 63 -7.32 -33.51 -6.12
C SER A 63 -6.75 -34.91 -5.88
N THR A 64 -6.89 -35.42 -4.66
CA THR A 64 -6.73 -36.84 -4.33
C THR A 64 -7.94 -37.28 -3.54
#